data_AF-A0A9P7STS6-F1
#
_entry.id   AF-A0A9P7STS6-F1
#
_cell.length_a   1.000
_cell.length_b   1.000
_cell.length_c   1.000
_cell.angle_alpha   90.00
_cell.angle_beta   90.00
_cell.angle_gamma   90.00
#
_symmetry.space_group_name_H-M   'P 1'
#
loop_
_entity.id
_entity.type
_entity.pdbx_description
1 polymer ?
#
loop_
_entity_poly.entity_id
_entity_poly.type
_entity_poly.pdbx_seq_one_letter_code
_entity_poly.pdbx_strand_id
1 'polypeptide(L)'
;MSAPASSFDAFISAHGFYFIYPEESPDPYTPVTDFGTMDGLNECRTARVAEVLADFRTLQFYISSAPSEPQNAEETYTEGWETLRQCVLDGHHILECAADMRVPVAEGGDLEQTKAELRHVLLDAYSRRHEGQKIYLRQGAAQRWVRFREAILQGQQQPYPSVQEQLQACDVQLQEELSSITDEAVYAELASSDHGIGRWTVEDPSLQSVQAWLRERPRLQGGFQVWRGTSEGHGFLWQQPTPKTDPPPGTE
;
A
#
# COMPACT_ATOMS: atom_id res chain seq x y z
N MET A 1 14.38 -15.54 26.59
CA MET A 1 14.26 -16.39 25.39
C MET A 1 14.26 -15.44 24.21
N SER A 2 15.30 -15.43 23.39
CA SER A 2 15.45 -14.46 22.29
C SER A 2 14.45 -14.77 21.19
N ALA A 3 13.66 -13.77 20.80
CA ALA A 3 12.77 -13.84 19.65
C ALA A 3 13.59 -14.03 18.36
N PRO A 4 13.13 -14.86 17.41
CA PRO A 4 13.73 -14.92 16.09
C PRO A 4 13.49 -13.58 15.38
N ALA A 5 14.50 -13.12 14.65
CA ALA A 5 14.41 -11.95 13.79
C ALA A 5 13.17 -12.04 12.87
N SER A 6 12.40 -10.95 12.82
CA SER A 6 11.24 -10.77 11.96
C SER A 6 11.66 -10.75 10.49
N SER A 7 11.80 -11.94 9.91
CA SER A 7 11.73 -12.13 8.45
C SER A 7 10.32 -11.72 8.02
N PHE A 8 10.23 -10.68 7.19
CA PHE A 8 9.02 -10.34 6.45
C PHE A 8 8.71 -11.51 5.50
N ASP A 9 8.03 -12.54 6.00
CA ASP A 9 7.67 -13.70 5.20
C ASP A 9 6.46 -13.40 4.30
N ALA A 10 6.68 -13.74 3.02
CA ALA A 10 5.76 -13.87 1.89
C ALA A 10 5.34 -12.59 1.14
N PHE A 11 6.27 -12.09 0.32
CA PHE A 11 5.95 -11.26 -0.85
C PHE A 11 5.21 -12.10 -1.91
N ILE A 12 4.14 -11.55 -2.47
CA ILE A 12 3.34 -12.27 -3.47
C ILE A 12 3.80 -11.82 -4.84
N SER A 13 4.86 -12.46 -5.31
CA SER A 13 5.35 -12.35 -6.67
C SER A 13 5.54 -13.75 -7.24
N ALA A 14 4.66 -14.14 -8.16
CA ALA A 14 4.94 -15.01 -9.31
C ALA A 14 3.63 -15.56 -9.93
N HIS A 15 3.14 -14.88 -10.97
CA HIS A 15 2.49 -15.58 -12.08
C HIS A 15 3.12 -15.08 -13.37
N GLY A 16 4.14 -15.82 -13.83
CA GLY A 16 4.77 -15.60 -15.12
C GLY A 16 3.81 -15.97 -16.25
N PHE A 17 3.34 -14.98 -16.98
CA PHE A 17 2.76 -15.19 -18.31
C PHE A 17 3.87 -15.06 -19.34
N TYR A 18 4.30 -16.18 -19.91
CA TYR A 18 5.08 -16.21 -21.14
C TYR A 18 4.18 -15.76 -22.29
N PHE A 19 4.45 -14.59 -22.87
CA PHE A 19 3.89 -14.22 -24.16
C PHE A 19 4.81 -14.68 -25.29
N ILE A 20 4.20 -15.39 -26.24
CA ILE A 20 4.81 -15.88 -27.49
C ILE A 20 4.87 -14.69 -28.46
N TYR A 21 6.07 -14.36 -28.95
CA TYR A 21 6.24 -13.40 -30.05
C TYR A 21 5.73 -14.01 -31.38
N PRO A 22 4.91 -13.31 -32.18
CA PRO A 22 4.73 -13.63 -33.59
C PRO A 22 5.95 -13.12 -34.38
N GLU A 23 6.54 -14.02 -35.16
CA GLU A 23 7.63 -13.78 -36.08
C GLU A 23 7.06 -13.15 -37.38
N GLU A 24 7.06 -11.82 -37.49
CA GLU A 24 6.80 -11.13 -38.77
C GLU A 24 8.00 -10.26 -39.17
N SER A 25 8.62 -10.66 -40.28
CA SER A 25 9.74 -10.01 -40.97
C SER A 25 9.29 -8.70 -41.64
N PRO A 26 9.96 -7.55 -41.45
CA PRO A 26 9.61 -6.33 -42.17
C PRO A 26 10.32 -6.20 -43.53
N ASP A 27 9.57 -5.69 -44.52
CA ASP A 27 9.97 -5.41 -45.90
C ASP A 27 11.10 -4.35 -46.02
N PRO A 28 12.03 -4.47 -46.99
CA PRO A 28 13.28 -3.69 -47.03
C PRO A 28 13.22 -2.29 -47.67
N TYR A 29 12.05 -1.66 -47.88
CA TYR A 29 11.96 -0.40 -48.65
C TYR A 29 11.00 0.66 -48.09
N THR A 30 11.05 0.95 -46.79
CA THR A 30 10.51 2.22 -46.26
C THR A 30 11.66 3.17 -45.90
N PRO A 31 11.69 4.40 -46.45
CA PRO A 31 12.70 5.38 -46.08
C PRO A 31 12.45 5.81 -44.63
N VAL A 32 13.32 5.36 -43.72
CA VAL A 32 13.33 5.75 -42.31
C VAL A 32 13.78 7.21 -42.21
N THR A 33 12.82 8.12 -42.30
CA THR A 33 13.01 9.53 -41.98
C THR A 33 12.16 9.88 -40.77
N ASP A 34 12.50 9.32 -39.61
CA ASP A 34 12.11 9.86 -38.30
C ASP A 34 13.14 9.45 -37.23
N PHE A 35 14.36 9.94 -37.35
CA PHE A 35 15.46 9.72 -36.39
C PHE A 35 15.50 10.79 -35.28
N GLY A 36 14.40 11.52 -35.06
CA GLY A 36 14.25 12.45 -33.95
C GLY A 36 13.05 12.04 -33.12
N THR A 37 13.25 11.74 -31.83
CA THR A 37 12.20 11.44 -30.83
C THR A 37 11.59 10.03 -30.87
N MET A 38 12.41 8.98 -30.73
CA MET A 38 11.94 7.64 -30.34
C MET A 38 13.05 6.88 -29.62
N ASP A 39 12.80 6.44 -28.38
CA ASP A 39 13.71 5.55 -27.63
C ASP A 39 13.41 4.06 -27.83
N GLY A 40 12.29 3.71 -28.47
CA GLY A 40 11.89 2.33 -28.74
C GLY A 40 11.44 1.54 -27.50
N LEU A 41 11.23 2.18 -26.35
CA LEU A 41 10.98 1.49 -25.07
C LEU A 41 9.49 1.39 -24.69
N ASN A 42 8.56 1.76 -25.57
CA ASN A 42 7.12 1.73 -25.25
C ASN A 42 6.60 0.31 -24.95
N GLU A 43 7.17 -0.72 -25.57
CA GLU A 43 6.85 -2.12 -25.24
C GLU A 43 7.29 -2.47 -23.82
N CYS A 44 8.50 -2.04 -23.41
CA CYS A 44 8.99 -2.23 -22.04
C CYS A 44 8.10 -1.50 -21.02
N ARG A 45 7.69 -0.26 -21.31
CA ARG A 45 6.75 0.51 -20.48
C ARG A 45 5.40 -0.18 -20.34
N THR A 46 4.87 -0.70 -21.45
CA THR A 46 3.60 -1.44 -21.46
C THR A 46 3.69 -2.69 -20.60
N ALA A 47 4.74 -3.48 -20.75
CA ALA A 47 4.98 -4.66 -19.93
C ALA A 47 5.07 -4.29 -18.43
N ARG A 48 5.83 -3.24 -18.10
CA ARG A 48 6.02 -2.78 -16.72
C ARG A 48 4.72 -2.30 -16.07
N VAL A 49 3.90 -1.54 -16.80
CA VAL A 49 2.56 -1.16 -16.34
C VAL A 49 1.72 -2.39 -16.02
N ALA A 50 1.73 -3.40 -16.92
CA ALA A 50 0.96 -4.63 -16.72
C ALA A 50 1.42 -5.42 -15.47
N GLU A 51 2.73 -5.53 -15.24
CA GLU A 51 3.29 -6.16 -14.04
C GLU A 51 2.84 -5.47 -12.75
N VAL A 52 2.96 -4.14 -12.70
CA VAL A 52 2.60 -3.36 -11.51
C VAL A 52 1.10 -3.45 -11.23
N LEU A 53 0.26 -3.42 -12.27
CA LEU A 53 -1.19 -3.60 -12.13
C LEU A 53 -1.56 -5.02 -11.69
N ALA A 54 -0.84 -6.04 -12.14
CA ALA A 54 -1.05 -7.42 -11.70
C ALA A 54 -0.72 -7.59 -10.21
N ASP A 55 0.40 -7.03 -9.75
CA ASP A 55 0.77 -7.02 -8.34
C ASP A 55 -0.27 -6.26 -7.49
N PHE A 56 -0.74 -5.11 -7.96
CA PHE A 56 -1.80 -4.38 -7.27
C PHE A 56 -3.09 -5.22 -7.18
N ARG A 57 -3.51 -5.90 -8.25
CA ARG A 57 -4.69 -6.78 -8.22
C ARG A 57 -4.57 -7.90 -7.18
N THR A 58 -3.38 -8.47 -7.06
CA THR A 58 -3.08 -9.43 -6.00
C THR A 58 -3.27 -8.80 -4.63
N LEU A 59 -2.73 -7.60 -4.38
CA LEU A 59 -2.94 -6.89 -3.12
C LEU A 59 -4.41 -6.61 -2.83
N GLN A 60 -5.19 -6.21 -3.84
CA GLN A 60 -6.64 -6.00 -3.69
C GLN A 60 -7.34 -7.25 -3.16
N PHE A 61 -6.99 -8.43 -3.69
CA PHE A 61 -7.54 -9.70 -3.21
C PHE A 61 -7.23 -9.91 -1.73
N TYR A 62 -5.97 -9.77 -1.30
CA TYR A 62 -5.61 -10.00 0.09
C TYR A 62 -6.19 -8.99 1.07
N ILE A 63 -6.25 -7.71 0.68
CA ILE A 63 -6.86 -6.65 1.48
C ILE A 63 -8.35 -6.94 1.67
N SER A 64 -9.06 -7.31 0.60
CA SER A 64 -10.50 -7.62 0.66
C SER A 64 -10.83 -8.90 1.44
N SER A 65 -9.89 -9.84 1.53
CA SER A 65 -10.07 -11.12 2.22
C SER A 65 -9.85 -11.06 3.74
N ALA A 66 -9.40 -9.91 4.26
CA ALA A 66 -9.02 -9.77 5.65
C ALA A 66 -10.24 -9.84 6.60
N PRO A 67 -10.10 -10.45 7.79
CA PRO A 67 -11.12 -10.36 8.81
C PRO A 67 -11.23 -8.91 9.30
N SER A 68 -12.44 -8.37 9.33
CA SER A 68 -12.73 -7.00 9.77
C SER A 68 -13.37 -6.92 11.15
N GLU A 69 -13.91 -8.04 11.65
CA GLU A 69 -14.68 -8.07 12.89
C GLU A 69 -14.27 -9.26 13.77
N PRO A 70 -14.12 -9.04 15.09
CA PRO A 70 -13.91 -10.14 16.04
C PRO A 70 -15.17 -10.98 16.23
N GLN A 71 -14.97 -12.24 16.65
CA GLN A 71 -16.09 -13.09 17.07
C GLN A 71 -16.67 -12.66 18.42
N ASN A 72 -15.85 -12.06 19.29
CA ASN A 72 -16.26 -11.54 20.58
C ASN A 72 -16.38 -10.00 20.53
N ALA A 73 -17.54 -9.46 20.90
CA ALA A 73 -17.79 -8.03 20.93
C ALA A 73 -16.86 -7.25 21.87
N GLU A 74 -16.33 -7.89 22.92
CA GLU A 74 -15.40 -7.27 23.86
C GLU A 74 -14.01 -6.97 23.26
N GLU A 75 -13.64 -7.70 22.20
CA GLU A 75 -12.38 -7.48 21.49
C GLU A 75 -12.46 -6.35 20.45
N THR A 76 -13.68 -5.85 20.18
CA THR A 76 -13.92 -4.82 19.16
C THR A 76 -12.98 -3.65 19.33
N TYR A 77 -12.81 -3.14 20.56
CA TYR A 77 -12.02 -1.93 20.83
C TYR A 77 -10.53 -2.18 21.06
N THR A 78 -10.04 -3.39 20.80
CA THR A 78 -8.62 -3.68 20.95
C THR A 78 -7.82 -3.23 19.72
N GLU A 79 -6.54 -2.91 19.93
CA GLU A 79 -5.69 -2.21 18.96
C GLU A 79 -5.56 -2.96 17.63
N GLY A 80 -5.37 -4.29 17.65
CA GLY A 80 -5.27 -5.07 16.42
C GLY A 80 -6.57 -5.10 15.62
N TRP A 81 -7.71 -5.24 16.27
CA TRP A 81 -9.02 -5.24 15.58
C TRP A 81 -9.38 -3.86 15.02
N GLU A 82 -9.02 -2.78 15.71
CA GLU A 82 -9.15 -1.43 15.17
C GLU A 82 -8.24 -1.22 13.96
N THR A 83 -7.00 -1.68 14.04
CA THR A 83 -6.05 -1.61 12.92
C THR A 83 -6.57 -2.37 11.70
N LEU A 84 -7.16 -3.56 11.88
CA LEU A 84 -7.75 -4.33 10.79
C LEU A 84 -8.90 -3.58 10.10
N ARG A 85 -9.82 -2.99 10.88
CA ARG A 85 -10.90 -2.17 10.31
C ARG A 85 -10.37 -0.97 9.57
N GLN A 86 -9.36 -0.29 10.12
CA GLN A 86 -8.73 0.82 9.41
C GLN A 86 -8.08 0.37 8.09
N CYS A 87 -7.48 -0.82 8.05
CA CYS A 87 -6.93 -1.38 6.81
C CYS A 87 -8.02 -1.67 5.77
N VAL A 88 -9.20 -2.12 6.19
CA VAL A 88 -10.35 -2.32 5.29
C VAL A 88 -10.82 -0.99 4.71
N LEU A 89 -10.97 0.05 5.53
CA LEU A 89 -11.34 1.38 5.06
C LEU A 89 -10.31 1.98 4.10
N ASP A 90 -9.02 1.88 4.46
CA ASP A 90 -7.92 2.33 3.61
C ASP A 90 -7.89 1.53 2.29
N GLY A 91 -8.19 0.23 2.35
CA GLY A 91 -8.36 -0.67 1.21
C GLY A 91 -9.47 -0.22 0.26
N HIS A 92 -10.68 0.01 0.78
CA HIS A 92 -11.79 0.57 -0.01
C HIS A 92 -11.40 1.91 -0.64
N HIS A 93 -10.73 2.77 0.12
CA HIS A 93 -10.32 4.07 -0.39
C HIS A 93 -9.37 3.97 -1.60
N ILE A 94 -8.33 3.12 -1.53
CA ILE A 94 -7.39 2.97 -2.66
C ILE A 94 -8.03 2.30 -3.87
N LEU A 95 -9.08 1.49 -3.66
CA LEU A 95 -9.91 0.89 -4.72
C LEU A 95 -10.82 1.92 -5.39
N GLU A 96 -11.49 2.76 -4.60
CA GLU A 96 -12.47 3.75 -5.06
C GLU A 96 -11.82 5.03 -5.60
N CYS A 97 -10.54 5.26 -5.27
CA CYS A 97 -9.76 6.36 -5.83
C CYS A 97 -9.75 6.21 -7.37
N ALA A 98 -10.46 7.08 -8.07
CA ALA A 98 -10.57 7.04 -9.53
C ALA A 98 -9.18 7.07 -10.17
N ALA A 99 -8.94 6.35 -11.28
CA ALA A 99 -7.68 6.47 -12.02
C ALA A 99 -7.41 7.93 -12.40
N ASP A 100 -6.15 8.36 -12.39
CA ASP A 100 -5.82 9.63 -13.03
C ASP A 100 -6.16 9.54 -14.52
N MET A 101 -7.19 10.26 -14.94
CA MET A 101 -7.61 10.33 -16.34
C MET A 101 -6.99 11.53 -17.06
N ARG A 102 -6.05 12.25 -16.43
CA ARG A 102 -5.32 13.32 -17.10
C ARG A 102 -4.41 12.71 -18.15
N VAL A 103 -4.71 12.98 -19.41
CA VAL A 103 -3.82 12.59 -20.51
C VAL A 103 -2.74 13.67 -20.64
N PRO A 104 -1.45 13.37 -20.40
CA PRO A 104 -0.38 14.32 -20.66
C PRO A 104 -0.35 14.62 -22.16
N VAL A 105 -0.14 15.89 -22.53
CA VAL A 105 0.08 16.26 -23.94
C VAL A 105 1.59 16.33 -24.17
N ALA A 106 2.12 15.45 -25.00
CA ALA A 106 3.53 15.45 -25.37
C ALA A 106 3.79 16.36 -26.58
N GLU A 107 4.93 17.04 -26.58
CA GLU A 107 5.46 17.66 -27.80
C GLU A 107 6.16 16.58 -28.63
N GLY A 108 5.53 16.12 -29.69
CA GLY A 108 6.03 15.04 -30.55
C GLY A 108 4.89 14.33 -31.28
N GLY A 109 5.24 13.41 -32.19
CA GLY A 109 4.25 12.55 -32.85
C GLY A 109 3.59 11.55 -31.89
N ASP A 110 2.70 10.70 -32.43
CA ASP A 110 1.89 9.72 -31.69
C ASP A 110 2.70 8.84 -30.72
N LEU A 111 3.96 8.59 -31.05
CA LEU A 111 4.85 7.70 -30.30
C LEU A 111 5.38 8.34 -29.00
N GLU A 112 5.67 9.64 -28.99
CA GLU A 112 6.02 10.38 -27.77
C GLU A 112 4.78 10.66 -26.91
N GLN A 113 3.62 10.86 -27.56
CA GLN A 113 2.33 10.90 -26.87
C GLN A 113 2.06 9.59 -26.12
N THR A 114 2.24 8.44 -26.79
CA THR A 114 2.09 7.11 -26.19
C THR A 114 3.05 6.92 -25.00
N LYS A 115 4.29 7.37 -25.12
CA LYS A 115 5.28 7.32 -24.04
C LYS A 115 4.84 8.14 -22.83
N ALA A 116 4.34 9.35 -23.05
CA ALA A 116 3.87 10.22 -21.97
C ALA A 116 2.67 9.60 -21.23
N GLU A 117 1.72 9.02 -21.98
CA GLU A 117 0.59 8.29 -21.43
C GLU A 117 1.03 7.09 -20.59
N LEU A 118 1.92 6.24 -21.11
CA LEU A 118 2.42 5.06 -20.40
C LEU A 118 3.15 5.43 -19.11
N ARG A 119 3.96 6.49 -19.10
CA ARG A 119 4.63 6.98 -17.89
C ARG A 119 3.63 7.50 -16.85
N HIS A 120 2.56 8.14 -17.30
CA HIS A 120 1.51 8.61 -16.40
C HIS A 120 0.72 7.45 -15.78
N VAL A 121 0.34 6.46 -16.59
CA VAL A 121 -0.31 5.23 -16.10
C VAL A 121 0.61 4.46 -15.16
N LEU A 122 1.91 4.39 -15.45
CA LEU A 122 2.88 3.77 -14.56
C LEU A 122 2.93 4.47 -13.20
N LEU A 123 2.90 5.80 -13.16
CA LEU A 123 2.84 6.55 -11.89
C LEU A 123 1.59 6.21 -11.08
N ASP A 124 0.40 6.20 -11.69
CA ASP A 124 -0.86 5.83 -11.03
C ASP A 124 -0.79 4.39 -10.49
N ALA A 125 -0.41 3.44 -11.34
CA ALA A 125 -0.32 2.02 -10.98
C ALA A 125 0.70 1.76 -9.86
N TYR A 126 1.88 2.36 -9.95
CA TYR A 126 2.93 2.20 -8.94
C TYR A 126 2.51 2.80 -7.60
N SER A 127 1.85 3.97 -7.63
CA SER A 127 1.37 4.63 -6.41
C SER A 127 0.29 3.80 -5.70
N ARG A 128 -0.62 3.18 -6.47
CA ARG A 128 -1.62 2.24 -5.92
C ARG A 128 -1.00 0.98 -5.35
N ARG A 129 -0.02 0.39 -6.04
CA ARG A 129 0.72 -0.79 -5.54
C ARG A 129 1.44 -0.45 -4.23
N HIS A 130 2.09 0.72 -4.18
CA HIS A 130 2.79 1.19 -2.98
C HIS A 130 1.84 1.37 -1.78
N GLU A 131 0.73 2.07 -1.97
CA GLU A 131 -0.28 2.25 -0.90
C GLU A 131 -0.91 0.91 -0.50
N GLY A 132 -1.25 0.07 -1.48
CA GLY A 132 -1.77 -1.28 -1.25
C GLY A 132 -0.81 -2.16 -0.45
N GLN A 133 0.49 -2.09 -0.73
CA GLN A 133 1.51 -2.84 0.01
C GLN A 133 1.56 -2.38 1.47
N LYS A 134 1.52 -1.08 1.75
CA LYS A 134 1.45 -0.57 3.14
C LYS A 134 0.23 -1.10 3.88
N ILE A 135 -0.95 -1.06 3.26
CA ILE A 135 -2.19 -1.57 3.86
C ILE A 135 -2.04 -3.06 4.16
N TYR A 136 -1.53 -3.84 3.20
CA TYR A 136 -1.30 -5.28 3.35
C TYR A 136 -0.35 -5.61 4.50
N LEU A 137 0.76 -4.87 4.64
CA LEU A 137 1.72 -5.07 5.73
C LEU A 137 1.11 -4.73 7.09
N ARG A 138 0.36 -3.63 7.19
CA ARG A 138 -0.33 -3.22 8.42
C ARG A 138 -1.39 -4.24 8.83
N GLN A 139 -2.14 -4.76 7.87
CA GLN A 139 -3.07 -5.87 8.05
C GLN A 139 -2.35 -7.11 8.57
N GLY A 140 -1.21 -7.48 7.98
CA GLY A 140 -0.41 -8.62 8.42
C GLY A 140 0.08 -8.50 9.87
N ALA A 141 0.53 -7.32 10.28
CA ALA A 141 0.93 -7.03 11.67
C ALA A 141 -0.25 -7.20 12.64
N ALA A 142 -1.41 -6.63 12.30
CA ALA A 142 -2.61 -6.76 13.12
C ALA A 142 -3.12 -8.21 13.19
N GLN A 143 -3.07 -8.97 12.10
CA GLN A 143 -3.41 -10.40 12.11
C GLN A 143 -2.47 -11.23 13.00
N ARG A 144 -1.16 -10.93 12.99
CA ARG A 144 -0.21 -11.56 13.91
C ARG A 144 -0.54 -11.23 15.36
N TRP A 145 -0.84 -9.97 15.66
CA TRP A 145 -1.26 -9.55 16.99
C TRP A 145 -2.51 -10.30 17.46
N VAL A 146 -3.54 -10.45 16.62
CA VAL A 146 -4.76 -11.21 16.95
C VAL A 146 -4.40 -12.66 17.32
N ARG A 147 -3.60 -13.33 16.47
CA ARG A 147 -3.17 -14.72 16.72
C ARG A 147 -2.36 -14.86 18.01
N PHE A 148 -1.46 -13.93 18.30
CA PHE A 148 -0.67 -13.98 19.54
C PHE A 148 -1.52 -13.74 20.77
N ARG A 149 -2.45 -12.78 20.72
CA ARG A 149 -3.39 -12.53 21.79
C ARG A 149 -4.26 -13.75 22.08
N GLU A 150 -4.83 -14.38 21.06
CA GLU A 150 -5.61 -15.61 21.20
C GLU A 150 -4.78 -16.74 21.85
N ALA A 151 -3.52 -16.89 21.45
CA ALA A 151 -2.61 -17.88 22.02
C ALA A 151 -2.29 -17.62 23.50
N ILE A 152 -2.07 -16.35 23.88
CA ILE A 152 -1.82 -15.95 25.28
C ILE A 152 -3.06 -16.21 26.14
N LEU A 153 -4.25 -15.90 25.62
CA LEU A 153 -5.50 -16.08 26.34
C LEU A 153 -5.96 -17.55 26.40
N GLN A 154 -5.42 -18.43 25.56
CA GLN A 154 -5.75 -19.87 25.53
C GLN A 154 -7.26 -20.14 25.40
N GLY A 155 -7.95 -19.31 24.61
CA GLY A 155 -9.41 -19.37 24.42
C GLY A 155 -10.24 -18.78 25.57
N GLN A 156 -9.60 -18.22 26.61
CA GLN A 156 -10.30 -17.36 27.57
C GLN A 156 -10.65 -16.03 26.91
N GLN A 157 -11.83 -15.49 27.18
CA GLN A 157 -12.28 -14.23 26.58
C GLN A 157 -11.69 -13.00 27.31
N GLN A 158 -11.29 -13.18 28.57
CA GLN A 158 -10.89 -12.09 29.44
C GLN A 158 -9.44 -12.23 29.91
N PRO A 159 -8.65 -11.14 29.91
CA PRO A 159 -7.32 -11.12 30.51
C PRO A 159 -7.37 -11.48 32.00
N TYR A 160 -6.42 -12.30 32.45
CA TYR A 160 -6.23 -12.66 33.86
C TYR A 160 -4.83 -12.21 34.35
N PRO A 161 -4.62 -11.99 35.66
CA PRO A 161 -3.45 -11.27 36.16
C PRO A 161 -2.09 -11.80 35.68
N SER A 162 -1.94 -13.12 35.52
CA SER A 162 -0.65 -13.73 35.13
C SER A 162 -0.27 -13.54 33.67
N VAL A 163 -1.19 -13.16 32.78
CA VAL A 163 -0.91 -12.93 31.36
C VAL A 163 -0.81 -11.45 30.98
N GLN A 164 -1.03 -10.53 31.92
CA GLN A 164 -1.06 -9.10 31.64
C GLN A 164 0.25 -8.58 31.02
N GLU A 165 1.39 -9.00 31.54
CA GLU A 165 2.71 -8.60 31.00
C GLU A 165 2.90 -9.11 29.56
N GLN A 166 2.43 -10.32 29.26
CA GLN A 166 2.53 -10.90 27.91
C GLN A 166 1.60 -10.18 26.92
N LEU A 167 0.40 -9.80 27.35
CA LEU A 167 -0.52 -9.01 26.53
C LEU A 167 0.04 -7.61 26.26
N GLN A 168 0.65 -6.97 27.27
CA GLN A 168 1.32 -5.68 27.08
C GLN A 168 2.49 -5.79 26.10
N ALA A 169 3.31 -6.84 26.20
CA ALA A 169 4.39 -7.09 25.24
C ALA A 169 3.86 -7.30 23.82
N CYS A 170 2.71 -7.98 23.67
CA CYS A 170 2.02 -8.16 22.39
C CYS A 170 1.59 -6.81 21.78
N ASP A 171 1.01 -5.91 22.60
CA ASP A 171 0.60 -4.57 22.17
C ASP A 171 1.81 -3.72 21.75
N VAL A 172 2.90 -3.73 22.54
CA VAL A 172 4.14 -3.03 22.20
C VAL A 172 4.74 -3.55 20.89
N GLN A 173 4.76 -4.87 20.68
CA GLN A 173 5.26 -5.46 19.44
C GLN A 173 4.45 -5.00 18.22
N LEU A 174 3.11 -4.92 18.34
CA LEU A 174 2.28 -4.39 17.24
C LEU A 174 2.64 -2.94 16.94
N GLN A 175 2.83 -2.10 17.95
CA GLN A 175 3.21 -0.70 17.76
C GLN A 175 4.59 -0.57 17.10
N GLU A 176 5.56 -1.38 17.51
CA GLU A 176 6.88 -1.44 16.88
C GLU A 176 6.78 -1.85 15.41
N GLU A 177 6.05 -2.94 15.11
CA GLU A 177 5.81 -3.39 13.74
C GLU A 177 5.14 -2.31 12.89
N LEU A 178 4.06 -1.70 13.38
CA LEU A 178 3.35 -0.62 12.66
C LEU A 178 4.23 0.60 12.44
N SER A 179 5.06 0.98 13.42
CA SER A 179 5.98 2.12 13.30
C SER A 179 7.10 1.89 12.28
N SER A 180 7.47 0.63 12.04
CA SER A 180 8.48 0.25 11.05
C SER A 180 7.97 0.32 9.59
N ILE A 181 6.66 0.27 9.39
CA ILE A 181 6.02 0.33 8.07
C ILE A 181 5.96 1.79 7.62
N THR A 182 7.08 2.23 7.03
CA THR A 182 7.26 3.58 6.47
C THR A 182 7.18 3.55 4.96
N ASP A 183 6.92 4.71 4.35
CA ASP A 183 6.96 4.85 2.88
C ASP A 183 8.34 4.47 2.32
N GLU A 184 9.42 4.86 3.00
CA GLU A 184 10.79 4.59 2.59
C GLU A 184 11.10 3.09 2.63
N ALA A 185 10.71 2.40 3.72
CA ALA A 185 10.91 0.97 3.85
C ALA A 185 10.14 0.18 2.78
N VAL A 186 8.86 0.52 2.58
CA VAL A 186 8.02 -0.17 1.58
C VAL A 186 8.52 0.09 0.16
N TYR A 187 8.91 1.33 -0.16
CA TYR A 187 9.45 1.65 -1.47
C TYR A 187 10.76 0.91 -1.75
N ALA A 188 11.67 0.88 -0.79
CA ALA A 188 12.94 0.17 -0.92
C ALA A 188 12.75 -1.34 -1.08
N GLU A 189 11.80 -1.93 -0.36
CA GLU A 189 11.48 -3.35 -0.46
C GLU A 189 10.85 -3.71 -1.82
N LEU A 190 9.87 -2.92 -2.29
CA LEU A 190 9.26 -3.08 -3.61
C LEU A 190 10.31 -2.99 -4.72
N ALA A 191 11.16 -1.96 -4.66
CA ALA A 191 12.26 -1.80 -5.60
C ALA A 191 13.22 -2.99 -5.55
N SER A 192 13.68 -3.41 -4.36
CA SER A 192 14.58 -4.55 -4.21
C SER A 192 13.96 -5.85 -4.76
N SER A 193 12.66 -6.07 -4.53
CA SER A 193 11.91 -7.21 -5.03
C SER A 193 11.89 -7.23 -6.56
N ASP A 194 11.51 -6.10 -7.19
CA ASP A 194 11.45 -5.97 -8.64
C ASP A 194 12.83 -6.17 -9.31
N HIS A 195 13.90 -5.64 -8.72
CA HIS A 195 15.27 -5.89 -9.17
C HIS A 195 15.67 -7.36 -9.01
N GLY A 196 15.31 -7.99 -7.88
CA GLY A 196 15.64 -9.38 -7.59
C GLY A 196 15.05 -10.38 -8.59
N ILE A 197 13.88 -10.06 -9.15
CA ILE A 197 13.21 -10.88 -10.18
C ILE A 197 13.49 -10.41 -11.62
N GLY A 198 14.34 -9.39 -11.81
CA GLY A 198 14.80 -8.93 -13.12
C GLY A 198 13.76 -8.14 -13.93
N ARG A 199 12.83 -7.44 -13.27
CA ARG A 199 11.86 -6.56 -13.96
C ARG A 199 12.54 -5.31 -14.52
N TRP A 200 11.93 -4.71 -15.55
CA TRP A 200 12.41 -3.45 -16.12
C TRP A 200 11.98 -2.27 -15.24
N THR A 201 12.91 -1.76 -14.42
CA THR A 201 12.66 -0.73 -13.39
C THR A 201 13.25 0.64 -13.73
N VAL A 202 13.86 0.81 -14.92
CA VAL A 202 14.64 2.00 -15.30
C VAL A 202 13.82 3.29 -15.24
N GLU A 203 12.52 3.21 -15.52
CA GLU A 203 11.61 4.35 -15.50
C GLU A 203 10.59 4.28 -14.35
N ASP A 204 10.85 3.49 -13.32
CA ASP A 204 9.97 3.45 -12.17
C ASP A 204 9.89 4.84 -11.49
N PRO A 205 8.69 5.26 -11.05
CA PRO A 205 8.52 6.53 -10.39
C PRO A 205 9.35 6.65 -9.11
N SER A 206 9.87 7.85 -8.84
CA SER A 206 10.52 8.14 -7.56
C SER A 206 9.52 8.10 -6.41
N LEU A 207 10.00 7.82 -5.19
CA LEU A 207 9.16 7.88 -3.98
C LEU A 207 8.49 9.26 -3.82
N GLN A 208 9.20 10.33 -4.14
CA GLN A 208 8.67 11.69 -4.08
C GLN A 208 7.46 11.87 -5.02
N SER A 209 7.52 11.31 -6.23
CA SER A 209 6.42 11.35 -7.20
C SER A 209 5.22 10.56 -6.71
N VAL A 210 5.45 9.37 -6.13
CA VAL A 210 4.41 8.53 -5.52
C VAL A 210 3.72 9.28 -4.36
N GLN A 211 4.49 9.87 -3.45
CA GLN A 211 3.93 10.65 -2.34
C GLN A 211 3.21 11.92 -2.80
N ALA A 212 3.66 12.57 -3.87
CA ALA A 212 2.95 13.69 -4.47
C ALA A 212 1.59 13.23 -5.02
N TRP A 213 1.58 12.14 -5.79
CA TRP A 213 0.36 11.54 -6.33
C TRP A 213 -0.65 11.18 -5.23
N LEU A 214 -0.19 10.54 -4.15
CA LEU A 214 -1.05 10.17 -3.00
C LEU A 214 -1.63 11.39 -2.28
N ARG A 215 -0.88 12.49 -2.17
CA ARG A 215 -1.34 13.73 -1.52
C ARG A 215 -2.41 14.46 -2.33
N GLU A 216 -2.34 14.40 -3.66
CA GLU A 216 -3.32 15.04 -4.55
C GLU A 216 -4.70 14.36 -4.50
N ARG A 217 -4.77 13.17 -3.89
CA ARG A 217 -5.99 12.39 -3.71
C ARG A 217 -6.29 12.23 -2.22
N PRO A 218 -6.68 13.32 -1.54
CA PRO A 218 -7.03 13.24 -0.15
C PRO A 218 -8.16 12.23 0.04
N ARG A 219 -8.01 11.42 1.08
CA ARG A 219 -9.09 10.57 1.62
C ARG A 219 -10.35 11.43 1.71
N LEU A 220 -11.48 10.94 1.18
CA LEU A 220 -12.76 11.60 1.43
C LEU A 220 -12.85 11.83 2.95
N GLN A 221 -12.95 13.10 3.35
CA GLN A 221 -12.90 13.53 4.75
C GLN A 221 -13.99 12.77 5.52
N GLY A 222 -13.56 11.78 6.31
CA GLY A 222 -14.42 10.81 6.98
C GLY A 222 -13.64 9.62 7.56
N GLY A 223 -12.48 9.27 6.98
CA GLY A 223 -11.54 8.29 7.53
C GLY A 223 -10.65 8.90 8.61
N PHE A 224 -10.79 8.42 9.83
CA PHE A 224 -10.38 9.04 11.09
C PHE A 224 -8.89 9.45 11.18
N GLN A 225 -8.67 10.54 11.89
CA GLN A 225 -7.37 11.11 12.24
C GLN A 225 -6.59 10.13 13.12
N VAL A 226 -5.28 10.05 12.90
CA VAL A 226 -4.31 9.23 13.65
C VAL A 226 -4.54 9.36 15.16
N TRP A 227 -5.02 8.29 15.80
CA TRP A 227 -5.11 8.19 17.25
C TRP A 227 -3.68 8.13 17.81
N ARG A 228 -3.24 9.19 18.49
CA ARG A 228 -1.97 9.20 19.22
C ARG A 228 -2.26 8.75 20.64
N GLY A 229 -1.85 7.53 21.00
CA GLY A 229 -1.88 7.07 22.39
C GLY A 229 -0.93 7.91 23.22
N THR A 230 -1.44 8.58 24.26
CA THR A 230 -0.58 9.13 25.32
C THR A 230 -0.70 8.22 26.53
N SER A 231 0.43 7.79 27.07
CA SER A 231 0.50 6.95 28.26
C SER A 231 0.39 7.83 29.51
N GLU A 232 -0.80 7.94 30.10
CA GLU A 232 -0.95 8.45 31.47
C GLU A 232 -1.59 7.37 32.34
N GLY A 233 -0.85 6.90 33.35
CA GLY A 233 -1.35 6.19 34.55
C GLY A 233 -2.33 5.03 34.35
N HIS A 234 -1.83 3.79 34.40
CA HIS A 234 -2.60 2.54 34.55
C HIS A 234 -3.77 2.26 33.58
N GLY A 235 -3.90 3.02 32.49
CA GLY A 235 -4.80 2.71 31.37
C GLY A 235 -4.60 3.68 30.21
N PHE A 236 -4.68 3.19 28.97
CA PHE A 236 -4.70 4.05 27.79
C PHE A 236 -6.06 4.74 27.68
N LEU A 237 -6.10 6.06 27.92
CA LEU A 237 -7.28 6.88 27.68
C LEU A 237 -7.23 7.44 26.25
N TRP A 238 -7.99 6.81 25.34
CA TRP A 238 -8.17 7.32 23.99
C TRP A 238 -9.11 8.53 24.00
N GLN A 239 -8.56 9.73 23.87
CA GLN A 239 -9.36 10.96 23.73
C GLN A 239 -9.62 11.27 22.26
N GLN A 240 -10.89 11.53 21.91
CA GLN A 240 -11.25 12.12 20.62
C GLN A 240 -10.56 13.50 20.49
N PRO A 241 -9.82 13.79 19.40
CA PRO A 241 -9.43 15.14 19.09
C PRO A 241 -10.70 15.94 18.77
N THR A 242 -10.94 17.03 19.50
CA THR A 242 -12.07 17.90 19.21
C THR A 242 -11.86 18.56 17.83
N PRO A 243 -12.91 18.64 16.99
CA PRO A 243 -12.81 19.41 15.77
C PRO A 243 -12.47 20.87 16.13
N LYS A 244 -11.52 21.47 15.40
CA LYS A 244 -11.36 22.93 15.43
C LYS A 244 -12.66 23.53 14.90
N THR A 245 -13.51 24.00 15.81
CA THR A 245 -14.59 24.92 15.49
C THR A 245 -13.94 26.21 15.04
N ASP A 246 -14.04 26.51 13.74
CA ASP A 246 -13.82 27.88 13.29
C ASP A 246 -14.79 28.80 14.04
N PRO A 247 -14.34 29.95 14.58
CA PRO A 247 -15.23 30.88 15.24
C PRO A 247 -16.24 31.41 14.21
N PRO A 248 -17.52 31.59 14.61
CA PRO A 248 -18.53 32.13 13.71
C PRO A 248 -18.10 33.52 13.19
N PRO A 249 -18.41 33.86 11.93
CA PRO A 249 -18.09 35.18 11.38
C PRO A 249 -18.75 36.24 12.26
N GLY A 250 -17.92 37.12 12.80
CA GLY A 250 -18.33 38.21 13.66
C GLY A 250 -19.37 39.10 12.97
N THR A 251 -20.45 39.35 13.68
CA THR A 251 -21.32 40.50 13.46
C THR A 251 -20.55 41.77 13.85
N GLU A 252 -20.18 42.57 12.85
CA GLU A 252 -20.13 44.04 12.93
C GLU A 252 -21.03 44.62 11.86
#